data_AF-A0A6P8HV52-F1
#
_entry.id   AF-A0A6P8HV52-F1
#
_cell.length_a   1.000
_cell.length_b   1.000
_cell.length_c   1.000
_cell.angle_alpha   90.00
_cell.angle_beta   90.00
_cell.angle_gamma   90.00
#
_symmetry.space_group_name_H-M   'P 1'
#
loop_
_entity.id
_entity.type
_entity.pdbx_description
1 polymer ?
#
loop_
_entity_poly.entity_id
_entity_poly.type
_entity_poly.pdbx_seq_one_letter_code
_entity_poly.pdbx_strand_id
1 'polypeptide(L)'
;MTSFLPFLKRHTVVVSLLSLALLPSMYFLYLYLRKTHHPREPEDQQDLRERRRQKVTELRSKLDRLLVSLDQIVPETADNEDDECIVCNSAKAVIQTFPCKHKVLCRGCFVRTLQVAVNDFNLPLKCVLCRTRITTLDRERFEELTLQESSTAV
;
A
#
# COMPACT_ATOMS: atom_id res chain seq x y z
N MET A 1 -6.73 -36.02 -76.90
CA MET A 1 -6.12 -35.52 -75.65
C MET A 1 -6.89 -34.29 -75.15
N THR A 2 -8.10 -34.45 -74.60
CA THR A 2 -8.93 -33.31 -74.18
C THR A 2 -9.89 -33.71 -73.05
N SER A 3 -9.36 -33.99 -71.86
CA SER A 3 -10.20 -34.30 -70.68
C SER A 3 -9.52 -34.01 -69.33
N PHE A 4 -8.73 -32.93 -69.22
CA PHE A 4 -8.09 -32.53 -67.94
C PHE A 4 -8.45 -31.11 -67.46
N LEU A 5 -9.12 -30.29 -68.27
CA LEU A 5 -9.48 -28.91 -67.95
C LEU A 5 -10.62 -28.70 -66.91
N PRO A 6 -11.65 -29.56 -66.76
CA PRO A 6 -12.75 -29.27 -65.83
C PRO A 6 -12.43 -29.62 -64.36
N PHE A 7 -11.40 -30.45 -64.12
CA PHE A 7 -11.03 -30.91 -62.77
C PHE A 7 -10.24 -29.84 -62.01
N LEU A 8 -9.27 -29.19 -62.66
CA LEU A 8 -8.51 -28.08 -62.05
C LEU A 8 -9.40 -26.87 -61.72
N LYS A 9 -10.38 -26.54 -62.57
CA LYS A 9 -11.28 -25.40 -62.37
C LYS A 9 -12.27 -25.62 -61.22
N ARG A 10 -12.68 -26.87 -60.98
CA ARG A 10 -13.49 -27.23 -59.80
C ARG A 10 -12.66 -27.17 -58.51
N HIS A 11 -11.42 -27.66 -58.54
CA HIS A 11 -10.54 -27.58 -57.37
C HIS A 11 -10.18 -26.13 -57.00
N THR A 12 -9.88 -25.26 -57.96
CA THR A 12 -9.59 -23.84 -57.66
C THR A 12 -10.81 -23.11 -57.11
N VAL A 13 -12.01 -23.37 -57.63
CA VAL A 13 -13.26 -22.77 -57.09
C VAL A 13 -13.56 -23.29 -55.67
N VAL A 14 -13.41 -24.59 -55.43
CA VAL A 14 -13.64 -25.19 -54.11
C VAL A 14 -12.62 -24.69 -53.08
N VAL A 15 -11.34 -24.61 -53.45
CA VAL A 15 -10.27 -24.06 -52.58
C VAL A 15 -10.50 -22.57 -52.30
N SER A 16 -10.97 -21.81 -53.31
CA SER A 16 -11.26 -20.37 -53.15
C SER A 16 -12.50 -20.10 -52.28
N LEU A 17 -13.49 -21.00 -52.29
CA LEU A 17 -14.66 -20.91 -51.40
C LEU A 17 -14.31 -21.32 -49.96
N LEU A 18 -13.45 -22.33 -49.79
CA LEU A 18 -12.93 -22.73 -48.48
C LEU A 18 -12.09 -21.63 -47.83
N SER A 19 -11.22 -20.96 -48.58
CA SER A 19 -10.42 -19.84 -48.05
C SER A 19 -11.27 -18.62 -47.68
N LEU A 20 -12.33 -18.33 -48.44
CA LEU A 20 -13.31 -17.28 -48.12
C LEU A 20 -14.11 -17.53 -46.85
N ALA A 21 -14.28 -18.78 -46.42
CA ALA A 21 -14.96 -19.14 -45.18
C ALA A 21 -14.00 -19.28 -43.98
N LEU A 22 -12.78 -19.76 -44.23
CA LEU A 22 -11.75 -19.93 -43.20
C LEU A 22 -11.23 -18.59 -42.68
N LEU A 23 -11.10 -17.56 -43.52
CA LEU A 23 -10.65 -16.23 -43.09
C LEU A 23 -11.63 -15.55 -42.13
N PRO A 24 -12.94 -15.45 -42.42
CA PRO A 24 -13.94 -14.96 -41.47
C PRO A 24 -14.05 -15.85 -40.24
N SER A 25 -14.02 -17.19 -40.40
CA SER A 25 -14.12 -18.13 -39.28
C SER A 25 -12.93 -18.01 -38.33
N MET A 26 -11.70 -17.95 -38.85
CA MET A 26 -10.48 -17.70 -38.06
C MET A 26 -10.45 -16.30 -37.47
N TYR A 27 -10.94 -15.28 -38.20
CA TYR A 27 -11.04 -13.93 -37.66
C TYR A 27 -12.08 -13.84 -36.53
N PHE A 28 -13.22 -14.52 -36.66
CA PHE A 28 -14.24 -14.60 -35.62
C PHE A 28 -13.74 -15.40 -34.41
N LEU A 29 -13.03 -16.51 -34.63
CA LEU A 29 -12.37 -17.28 -33.58
C LEU A 29 -11.28 -16.45 -32.90
N TYR A 30 -10.49 -15.69 -33.66
CA TYR A 30 -9.49 -14.75 -33.14
C TYR A 30 -10.13 -13.66 -32.29
N LEU A 31 -11.26 -13.07 -32.71
CA LEU A 31 -11.99 -12.08 -31.91
C LEU A 31 -12.64 -12.71 -30.68
N TYR A 32 -13.16 -13.93 -30.79
CA TYR A 32 -13.73 -14.67 -29.67
C TYR A 32 -12.65 -14.99 -28.62
N LEU A 33 -11.51 -15.55 -29.07
CA LEU A 33 -10.34 -15.81 -28.24
C LEU A 33 -9.77 -14.51 -27.67
N ARG A 34 -9.71 -13.42 -28.43
CA ARG A 34 -9.27 -12.09 -27.96
C ARG A 34 -10.20 -11.53 -26.89
N LYS A 35 -11.51 -11.79 -26.99
CA LYS A 35 -12.50 -11.37 -25.99
C LYS A 35 -12.40 -12.18 -24.70
N THR A 36 -12.08 -13.47 -24.77
CA THR A 36 -11.86 -14.32 -23.59
C THR A 36 -10.46 -14.13 -22.98
N HIS A 37 -9.45 -13.82 -23.80
CA HIS A 37 -8.09 -13.52 -23.37
C HIS A 37 -7.86 -12.07 -22.96
N HIS A 38 -8.81 -11.15 -23.14
CA HIS A 38 -8.70 -9.83 -22.52
C HIS A 38 -8.75 -10.10 -21.02
N PRO A 39 -7.63 -10.00 -20.29
CA PRO A 39 -7.71 -10.09 -18.86
C PRO A 39 -8.51 -8.86 -18.49
N ARG A 40 -9.75 -9.04 -18.03
CA ARG A 40 -10.35 -8.06 -17.14
C ARG A 40 -9.29 -7.91 -16.05
N GLU A 41 -8.53 -6.81 -16.06
CA GLU A 41 -7.83 -6.43 -14.84
C GLU A 41 -8.90 -6.49 -13.74
N PRO A 42 -8.67 -7.22 -12.65
CA PRO A 42 -9.76 -7.55 -11.74
C PRO A 42 -10.34 -6.23 -11.25
N GLU A 43 -11.62 -5.96 -11.51
CA GLU A 43 -12.34 -4.83 -10.89
C GLU A 43 -12.04 -4.81 -9.38
N ASP A 44 -11.95 -5.99 -8.77
CA ASP A 44 -11.51 -6.23 -7.40
C ASP A 44 -10.14 -5.63 -7.06
N GLN A 45 -9.15 -5.71 -7.95
CA GLN A 45 -7.80 -5.18 -7.69
C GLN A 45 -7.75 -3.66 -7.80
N GLN A 46 -8.55 -3.07 -8.68
CA GLN A 46 -8.71 -1.62 -8.76
C GLN A 46 -9.46 -1.09 -7.53
N ASP A 47 -10.57 -1.73 -7.13
CA ASP A 47 -11.33 -1.39 -5.92
C ASP A 47 -10.47 -1.50 -4.65
N LEU A 48 -9.66 -2.57 -4.52
CA LEU A 48 -8.73 -2.72 -3.39
C LEU A 48 -7.67 -1.61 -3.34
N ARG A 49 -7.14 -1.19 -4.51
CA ARG A 49 -6.17 -0.09 -4.59
C ARG A 49 -6.84 1.24 -4.24
N GLU A 50 -8.07 1.45 -4.68
CA GLU A 50 -8.83 2.66 -4.38
C GLU A 50 -9.18 2.76 -2.89
N ARG A 51 -9.69 1.69 -2.28
CA ARG A 51 -9.91 1.60 -0.83
C ARG A 51 -8.64 1.87 -0.03
N ARG A 52 -7.49 1.35 -0.49
CA ARG A 52 -6.18 1.64 0.15
C ARG A 52 -5.84 3.12 0.05
N ARG A 53 -6.03 3.74 -1.11
CA ARG A 53 -5.80 5.19 -1.30
C ARG A 53 -6.72 6.03 -0.41
N GLN A 54 -8.01 5.70 -0.37
CA GLN A 54 -8.99 6.36 0.49
C GLN A 54 -8.59 6.29 1.96
N LYS A 55 -8.20 5.11 2.45
CA LYS A 55 -7.70 4.94 3.83
C LYS A 55 -6.47 5.80 4.13
N VAL A 56 -5.53 5.90 3.20
CA VAL A 56 -4.34 6.74 3.38
C VAL A 56 -4.71 8.21 3.45
N THR A 57 -5.61 8.68 2.58
CA THR A 57 -6.12 10.05 2.60
C THR A 57 -6.86 10.35 3.91
N GLU A 58 -7.69 9.41 4.37
CA GLU A 58 -8.37 9.53 5.65
C GLU A 58 -7.38 9.65 6.81
N LEU A 59 -6.35 8.80 6.86
CA LEU A 59 -5.30 8.85 7.87
C LEU A 59 -4.54 10.18 7.86
N ARG A 60 -4.17 10.69 6.67
CA ARG A 60 -3.53 12.00 6.52
C ARG A 60 -4.40 13.11 7.14
N SER A 61 -5.68 13.14 6.79
CA SER A 61 -6.61 14.15 7.32
C SER A 61 -6.76 14.07 8.86
N LYS A 62 -6.69 12.88 9.44
CA LYS A 62 -6.73 12.68 10.89
C LYS A 62 -5.47 13.23 11.56
N LEU A 63 -4.30 12.98 10.98
CA LEU A 63 -3.02 13.52 11.48
C LEU A 63 -2.98 15.04 11.40
N ASP A 64 -3.47 15.64 10.31
CA ASP A 64 -3.52 17.09 10.17
C ASP A 64 -4.41 17.74 11.25
N ARG A 65 -5.59 17.15 11.52
CA ARG A 65 -6.48 17.62 12.59
C ARG A 65 -5.82 17.51 13.96
N LEU A 66 -5.10 16.42 14.22
CA LEU A 66 -4.37 16.23 15.47
C LEU A 66 -3.25 17.27 15.63
N LEU A 67 -2.51 17.57 14.57
CA LEU A 67 -1.48 18.61 14.59
C LEU A 67 -2.06 19.98 14.91
N VAL A 68 -3.15 20.37 14.23
CA VAL A 68 -3.83 21.64 14.50
C VAL A 68 -4.31 21.71 15.95
N SER A 69 -4.85 20.62 16.50
CA SER A 69 -5.26 20.57 17.90
C SER A 69 -4.08 20.67 18.87
N LEU A 70 -2.92 20.10 18.53
CA LEU A 70 -1.72 20.16 19.36
C LEU A 70 -1.06 21.55 19.30
N ASP A 71 -1.07 22.21 18.15
CA ASP A 71 -0.50 23.57 18.00
C ASP A 71 -1.32 24.62 18.78
N GLN A 72 -2.56 24.33 19.17
CA GLN A 72 -3.37 25.19 20.06
C GLN A 72 -3.04 25.04 21.55
N ILE A 73 -2.35 23.96 21.93
CA ILE A 73 -2.01 23.67 23.33
C ILE A 73 -0.63 24.27 23.60
N VAL A 74 -0.51 25.05 24.68
CA VAL A 74 0.81 25.53 25.14
C VAL A 74 1.66 24.32 25.53
N PRO A 75 2.79 24.07 24.85
CA PRO A 75 3.61 22.91 25.13
C PRO A 75 4.26 23.03 26.50
N GLU A 76 4.32 21.92 27.23
CA GLU A 76 5.12 21.82 28.46
C GLU A 76 6.60 22.07 28.11
N THR A 77 7.24 23.00 28.82
CA THR A 77 8.67 23.28 28.68
C THR A 77 9.49 22.23 29.43
N ALA A 78 10.67 21.90 28.91
CA ALA A 78 11.57 20.98 29.60
C ALA A 78 12.19 21.64 30.83
N ASP A 79 12.41 20.85 31.88
CA ASP A 79 13.07 21.32 33.11
C ASP A 79 14.60 21.33 32.95
N ASN A 80 15.14 20.42 32.12
CA ASN A 80 16.56 20.24 31.83
C ASN A 80 16.74 19.85 30.34
N GLU A 81 17.97 19.99 29.82
CA GLU A 81 18.33 19.63 28.43
C GLU A 81 18.03 18.16 28.10
N ASP A 82 18.21 17.25 29.05
CA ASP A 82 17.94 15.81 28.86
C ASP A 82 16.45 15.48 28.62
N ASP A 83 15.56 16.39 29.03
CA ASP A 83 14.11 16.27 28.86
C ASP A 83 13.60 17.01 27.61
N GLU A 84 14.47 17.62 26.80
CA GLU A 84 14.07 18.33 25.60
C GLU A 84 13.74 17.40 24.44
N CYS A 85 12.75 17.80 23.64
CA CYS A 85 12.48 17.15 22.37
C CYS A 85 13.65 17.37 21.41
N ILE A 86 14.28 16.29 20.96
CA ILE A 86 15.47 16.32 20.09
C ILE A 86 15.22 16.90 18.69
N VAL A 87 13.96 17.15 18.32
CA VAL A 87 13.57 17.68 17.01
C VAL A 87 13.35 19.19 17.07
N CYS A 88 12.81 19.71 18.17
CA CYS A 88 12.42 21.14 18.26
C CYS A 88 13.12 21.91 19.37
N ASN A 89 13.86 21.24 20.25
CA ASN A 89 14.67 21.81 21.34
C ASN A 89 13.93 22.93 22.11
N SER A 90 12.65 22.72 22.41
CA SER A 90 11.78 23.76 22.96
C SER A 90 10.68 23.19 23.85
N ALA A 91 10.06 22.10 23.42
CA ALA A 91 9.06 21.38 24.19
C ALA A 91 9.68 20.17 24.91
N LYS A 92 9.09 19.79 26.04
CA LYS A 92 9.43 18.58 26.79
C LYS A 92 9.17 17.32 25.95
N ALA A 93 10.13 16.42 25.95
CA ALA A 93 9.99 15.07 25.43
C ALA A 93 9.05 14.27 26.34
N VAL A 94 7.94 13.79 25.76
CA VAL A 94 6.88 13.09 26.51
C VAL A 94 6.52 11.74 25.89
N ILE A 95 6.91 11.49 24.65
CA ILE A 95 6.60 10.25 23.94
C ILE A 95 7.64 9.19 24.25
N GLN A 96 7.26 8.19 25.03
CA GLN A 96 8.07 7.01 25.29
C GLN A 96 7.80 5.92 24.25
N THR A 97 8.86 5.29 23.75
CA THR A 97 8.78 4.27 22.69
C THR A 97 9.15 2.91 23.23
N PHE A 98 8.33 1.88 22.98
CA PHE A 98 8.63 0.50 23.37
C PHE A 98 9.01 -0.34 22.14
N PRO A 99 9.97 -1.29 22.28
CA PRO A 99 10.55 -1.80 23.54
C PRO A 99 11.76 -1.02 24.09
N CYS A 100 12.32 -0.07 23.34
CA CYS A 100 13.60 0.55 23.69
C CYS A 100 13.55 1.58 24.83
N LYS A 101 12.36 1.95 25.30
CA LYS A 101 12.08 2.91 26.38
C LYS A 101 12.60 4.34 26.20
N HIS A 102 13.12 4.70 25.02
CA HIS A 102 13.53 6.07 24.71
C HIS A 102 12.34 7.04 24.75
N LYS A 103 12.53 8.17 25.43
CA LYS A 103 11.57 9.26 25.58
C LYS A 103 12.22 10.56 25.07
N VAL A 104 12.06 10.86 23.78
CA VAL A 104 12.85 11.91 23.10
C VAL A 104 12.07 12.86 22.20
N LEU A 105 10.77 12.62 22.03
CA LEU A 105 9.92 13.45 21.18
C LEU A 105 8.82 14.10 22.01
N CYS A 106 8.50 15.35 21.69
CA CYS A 106 7.25 15.98 22.12
C CYS A 106 6.07 15.45 21.26
N ARG A 107 4.84 15.76 21.67
CA ARG A 107 3.62 15.31 20.96
C ARG A 107 3.57 15.81 19.51
N GLY A 108 3.83 17.10 19.30
CA GLY A 108 3.78 17.73 17.97
C GLY A 108 4.80 17.12 17.01
N CYS A 109 6.07 17.02 17.42
CA CYS A 109 7.13 16.43 16.60
C CYS A 109 6.87 14.94 16.31
N PHE A 110 6.29 14.20 17.25
CA PHE A 110 5.91 12.80 17.01
C PHE A 110 4.83 12.68 15.93
N VAL A 111 3.76 13.49 16.00
CA VAL A 111 2.70 13.46 14.98
C VAL A 111 3.22 13.91 13.61
N ARG A 112 4.10 14.93 13.54
CA ARG A 112 4.78 15.32 12.27
C ARG A 112 5.61 14.17 11.71
N THR A 113 6.33 13.43 12.57
CA THR A 113 7.09 12.24 12.15
C THR A 113 6.17 11.15 11.59
N LEU A 114 5.04 10.90 12.23
CA LEU A 114 4.04 9.95 11.75
C LEU A 114 3.42 10.40 10.43
N GLN A 115 3.18 11.70 10.25
CA GLN A 115 2.67 12.28 9.00
C GLN A 115 3.62 12.01 7.83
N VAL A 116 4.93 12.22 8.02
CA VAL A 116 5.96 11.87 7.02
C VAL A 116 5.95 10.37 6.72
N ALA A 117 5.96 9.52 7.76
CA ALA A 117 5.95 8.08 7.57
C ALA A 117 4.70 7.56 6.84
N VAL A 118 3.52 8.13 7.11
CA VAL A 118 2.28 7.80 6.38
C VAL A 118 2.34 8.30 4.94
N ASN A 119 2.94 9.45 4.69
CA ASN A 119 3.11 9.98 3.34
C ASN A 119 4.03 9.10 2.48
N ASP A 120 5.11 8.61 3.08
CA ASP A 120 6.12 7.78 2.43
C ASP A 120 5.79 6.28 2.46
N PHE A 121 4.64 5.89 3.03
CA PHE A 121 4.28 4.49 3.30
C PHE A 121 5.35 3.73 4.12
N ASN A 122 6.12 4.45 4.93
CA ASN A 122 7.26 3.95 5.68
C ASN A 122 6.86 3.56 7.12
N LEU A 123 5.95 2.58 7.21
CA LEU A 123 5.52 1.96 8.46
C LEU A 123 6.02 0.51 8.48
N PRO A 124 6.41 -0.04 9.64
CA PRO A 124 6.29 0.49 11.01
C PRO A 124 7.36 1.54 11.36
N LEU A 125 7.03 2.45 12.28
CA LEU A 125 7.98 3.45 12.77
C LEU A 125 9.17 2.81 13.50
N LYS A 126 10.33 3.47 13.41
CA LYS A 126 11.56 3.13 14.13
C LYS A 126 11.92 4.25 15.09
N CYS A 127 12.50 3.90 16.23
CA CYS A 127 12.99 4.88 17.21
C CYS A 127 14.08 5.75 16.56
N VAL A 128 13.98 7.06 16.75
CA VAL A 128 14.93 8.03 16.18
C VAL A 128 16.33 7.93 16.80
N LEU A 129 16.45 7.45 18.04
CA LEU A 129 17.74 7.24 18.71
C LEU A 129 18.41 5.92 18.32
N CYS A 130 17.71 4.80 18.50
CA CYS A 130 18.32 3.47 18.41
C CYS A 130 17.87 2.66 17.18
N ARG A 131 16.96 3.20 16.36
CA ARG A 131 16.39 2.55 15.16
C ARG A 131 15.62 1.25 15.41
N THR A 132 15.44 0.83 16.65
CA THR A 132 14.56 -0.29 17.02
C THR A 132 13.14 -0.01 16.55
N ARG A 133 12.46 -1.03 15.99
CA ARG A 133 11.05 -0.94 15.60
C ARG A 133 10.19 -0.62 16.81
N ILE A 134 9.35 0.40 16.69
CA ILE A 134 8.40 0.78 17.74
C ILE A 134 7.18 -0.14 17.61
N THR A 135 6.85 -0.86 18.68
CA THR A 135 5.67 -1.73 18.74
C THR A 135 4.47 -1.00 19.32
N THR A 136 4.70 -0.21 20.36
CA THR A 136 3.68 0.58 21.05
C THR A 136 4.32 1.79 21.74
N LEU A 137 3.49 2.79 22.04
CA LEU A 137 3.83 3.93 22.90
C LEU A 137 3.22 3.78 24.30
N ASP A 138 2.32 2.80 24.44
CA ASP A 138 1.59 2.49 25.66
C ASP A 138 2.34 1.41 26.44
N ARG A 139 2.65 1.73 27.70
CA ARG A 139 3.40 0.87 28.61
C ARG A 139 2.60 -0.38 28.98
N GLU A 140 1.31 -0.23 29.29
CA GLU A 140 0.46 -1.36 29.71
C GLU A 140 0.34 -2.37 28.57
N ARG A 141 0.07 -1.86 27.36
CA ARG A 141 0.05 -2.69 26.15
C ARG A 141 1.39 -3.40 25.89
N PHE A 142 2.51 -2.77 26.19
CA PHE A 142 3.82 -3.43 26.05
C PHE A 142 3.97 -4.56 27.06
N GLU A 143 3.60 -4.33 28.32
CA GLU A 143 3.63 -5.34 29.37
C GLU A 143 2.73 -6.55 29.01
N GLU A 144 1.51 -6.31 28.51
CA GLU A 144 0.62 -7.36 28.00
C GLU A 144 1.25 -8.19 26.87
N LEU A 145 1.87 -7.54 25.88
CA LEU A 145 2.54 -8.21 24.77
C LEU A 145 3.69 -9.10 25.26
N THR A 146 4.48 -8.61 26.22
CA THR A 146 5.59 -9.40 26.79
C THR A 146 5.11 -10.61 27.60
N LEU A 147 3.98 -10.49 28.31
CA LEU A 147 3.37 -11.60 29.03
C LEU A 147 2.84 -12.65 28.04
N GLN A 148 2.21 -12.22 26.96
CA GLN A 148 1.68 -13.12 25.95
C GLN A 148 2.78 -13.90 25.23
N GLU A 149 3.90 -13.25 24.88
CA GLU A 149 5.09 -13.91 24.31
C GLU A 149 5.70 -14.95 25.26
N SER A 150 5.68 -14.71 26.57
CA SER A 150 6.16 -15.70 27.55
C SER A 150 5.25 -16.92 27.69
N SER A 151 3.94 -16.75 27.44
CA SER A 151 2.95 -17.82 27.56
C SER A 151 2.88 -18.76 26.36
N THR A 152 3.29 -18.29 25.18
CA THR A 152 3.30 -19.09 23.93
C THR A 152 4.62 -19.82 23.69
N ALA A 153 5.62 -19.59 24.54
CA ALA A 153 6.92 -20.25 24.49
C ALA A 153 7.02 -21.53 25.35
N VAL A 154 5.89 -21.97 25.93
CA VAL A 154 5.72 -23.24 26.67
C VAL A 154 4.89 -24.20 25.83
#